data_AF-A0A1Z9HXQ6-F1
#
_entry.id   AF-A0A1Z9HXQ6-F1
#
_cell.length_a   1.000
_cell.length_b   1.000
_cell.length_c   1.000
_cell.angle_alpha   90.00
_cell.angle_beta   90.00
_cell.angle_gamma   90.00
#
_symmetry.space_group_name_H-M   'P 1'
#
loop_
_entity.id
_entity.type
_entity.pdbx_description
1 polymer ?
#
loop_
_entity_poly.entity_id
_entity_poly.type
_entity_poly.pdbx_seq_one_letter_code
_entity_poly.pdbx_strand_id
1 'polypeptide(L)'
;MKRTTTREVGYYWADGEAAANNGAQFWTDGQKLYSYRLCIGDTASNGKKVLKDYTSNGKHGFQSMTTSKHIGYARVHADIID
;
A
#
# COMPACT_ATOMS: atom_id res chain seq x y z
N MET A 1 -15.01 6.43 1.28
CA MET A 1 -13.95 5.39 1.27
C MET A 1 -14.58 4.06 1.65
N LYS A 2 -14.42 3.04 0.80
CA LYS A 2 -14.99 1.69 1.00
C LYS A 2 -14.31 0.95 2.15
N ARG A 3 -15.03 0.09 2.86
CA ARG A 3 -14.46 -0.82 3.87
C ARG A 3 -14.24 -2.19 3.27
N THR A 4 -13.06 -2.77 3.51
CA THR A 4 -12.65 -4.05 2.90
C THR A 4 -11.69 -4.79 3.81
N THR A 5 -11.23 -5.97 3.42
CA THR A 5 -10.21 -6.71 4.18
C THR A 5 -8.81 -6.11 3.98
N THR A 6 -7.89 -6.30 4.92
CA THR A 6 -6.50 -5.83 4.78
C THR A 6 -5.83 -6.37 3.50
N ARG A 7 -6.22 -7.55 3.02
CA ARG A 7 -5.66 -8.16 1.81
C ARG A 7 -6.10 -7.46 0.53
N GLU A 8 -7.30 -6.86 0.52
CA GLU A 8 -7.88 -6.26 -0.68
C GLU A 8 -7.54 -4.79 -0.86
N VAL A 9 -7.03 -4.10 0.17
CA VAL A 9 -6.69 -2.67 0.04
C VAL A 9 -5.68 -2.43 -1.09
N GLY A 10 -4.72 -3.35 -1.28
CA GLY A 10 -3.77 -3.27 -2.40
C GLY A 10 -4.43 -3.41 -3.77
N TYR A 11 -5.48 -4.24 -3.88
CA TYR A 11 -6.30 -4.36 -5.09
C TYR A 11 -7.00 -3.03 -5.41
N TYR A 12 -7.68 -2.40 -4.43
CA TYR A 12 -8.37 -1.13 -4.67
C TYR A 12 -7.39 0.01 -4.99
N TRP A 13 -6.19 -0.01 -4.42
CA TRP A 13 -5.14 0.93 -4.83
C TRP A 13 -4.75 0.74 -6.29
N ALA A 14 -4.57 -0.50 -6.75
CA ALA A 14 -4.30 -0.78 -8.16
C ALA A 14 -5.45 -0.34 -9.07
N ASP A 15 -6.69 -0.53 -8.63
CA ASP A 15 -7.91 -0.14 -9.36
C ASP A 15 -8.19 1.37 -9.33
N GLY A 16 -7.47 2.14 -8.51
CA GLY A 16 -7.66 3.59 -8.40
C GLY A 16 -8.81 4.00 -7.50
N GLU A 17 -9.32 3.09 -6.66
CA GLU A 17 -10.46 3.32 -5.77
C GLU A 17 -10.02 3.56 -4.33
N ALA A 18 -10.73 4.45 -3.62
CA ALA A 18 -10.48 4.71 -2.21
C ALA A 18 -11.07 3.62 -1.30
N ALA A 19 -10.21 2.88 -0.59
CA ALA A 19 -10.60 1.83 0.35
C ALA A 19 -9.75 1.82 1.62
N ALA A 20 -10.31 1.29 2.71
CA ALA A 20 -9.62 1.07 3.97
C ALA A 20 -9.99 -0.29 4.56
N ASN A 21 -9.04 -0.88 5.29
CA ASN A 21 -9.37 -2.01 6.14
C ASN A 21 -10.28 -1.60 7.31
N ASN A 22 -10.87 -2.58 8.00
CA ASN A 22 -11.80 -2.31 9.12
C ASN A 22 -11.20 -1.38 10.19
N GLY A 23 -9.90 -1.49 10.46
CA GLY A 23 -9.20 -0.63 11.44
C GLY A 23 -8.73 0.73 10.91
N ALA A 24 -8.88 1.03 9.61
CA ALA A 24 -8.28 2.20 8.94
C ALA A 24 -6.75 2.32 9.12
N GLN A 25 -6.07 1.21 9.41
CA GLN A 25 -4.61 1.16 9.57
C GLN A 25 -3.91 0.82 8.25
N PHE A 26 -4.65 0.34 7.26
CA PHE A 26 -4.17 0.11 5.91
C PHE A 26 -5.23 0.63 4.95
N TRP A 27 -4.88 1.64 4.15
CA TRP A 27 -5.86 2.36 3.35
C TRP A 27 -5.22 3.03 2.15
N THR A 28 -6.05 3.38 1.17
CA THR A 28 -5.69 4.09 -0.05
C THR A 28 -6.78 5.10 -0.37
N ASP A 29 -6.38 6.23 -0.94
CA ASP A 29 -7.30 7.21 -1.54
C ASP A 29 -7.53 6.96 -3.05
N GLY A 30 -6.98 5.86 -3.59
CA GLY A 30 -6.99 5.52 -5.01
C GLY A 30 -5.73 5.97 -5.76
N GLN A 31 -4.97 6.93 -5.22
CA GLN A 31 -3.70 7.39 -5.82
C GLN A 31 -2.50 6.94 -4.98
N LYS A 32 -2.61 7.02 -3.67
CA LYS A 32 -1.57 6.69 -2.70
C LYS A 32 -2.01 5.57 -1.78
N LEU A 33 -1.04 4.81 -1.28
CA LEU A 33 -1.24 3.70 -0.36
C LEU A 33 -0.56 3.99 0.96
N TYR A 34 -1.27 3.74 2.06
CA TYR A 34 -0.85 4.12 3.40
C TYR A 34 -0.91 2.96 4.38
N SER A 35 0.17 2.82 5.15
CA SER A 35 0.22 2.05 6.40
C SER A 35 0.17 3.03 7.56
N TYR A 36 -0.94 3.09 8.28
CA TYR A 36 -1.29 4.15 9.23
C TYR A 36 -1.20 5.54 8.57
N ARG A 37 -0.19 6.34 8.95
CA ARG A 37 0.11 7.65 8.34
C ARG A 37 1.29 7.60 7.39
N LEU A 38 2.00 6.48 7.32
CA LEU A 38 3.16 6.30 6.44
C LEU A 38 2.67 6.01 5.03
N CYS A 39 3.02 6.87 4.08
CA CYS A 39 2.79 6.61 2.66
C CYS A 39 3.77 5.53 2.19
N ILE A 40 3.25 4.36 1.85
CA ILE A 40 4.01 3.20 1.39
C ILE A 40 3.82 2.91 -0.10
N GLY A 41 3.02 3.68 -0.82
CA GLY A 41 2.93 3.57 -2.28
C GLY A 41 2.32 4.81 -2.94
N ASP A 42 2.71 5.06 -4.18
CA ASP A 42 2.24 6.16 -5.01
C ASP A 42 1.87 5.63 -6.41
N THR A 43 0.86 6.24 -7.04
CA THR A 43 0.55 6.03 -8.47
C THR A 43 1.33 7.07 -9.26
N ALA A 44 2.22 6.62 -10.14
CA ALA A 44 2.99 7.49 -11.01
C ALA A 44 2.09 8.12 -12.10
N SER A 45 2.58 9.18 -12.76
CA SER A 45 1.82 9.89 -13.82
C SER A 45 1.44 9.02 -15.01
N ASN A 46 2.16 7.91 -15.22
CA ASN A 46 1.85 6.90 -16.24
C ASN A 46 0.90 5.80 -15.75
N GLY A 47 0.29 5.95 -14.57
CA GLY A 47 -0.63 4.99 -13.96
C GLY A 47 0.04 3.85 -13.19
N LYS A 48 1.37 3.71 -13.24
CA LYS A 48 2.08 2.61 -12.55
C LYS A 48 2.00 2.74 -11.04
N LYS A 49 1.78 1.60 -10.37
CA LYS A 49 1.71 1.46 -8.92
C LYS A 49 3.11 1.21 -8.37
N VAL A 50 3.68 2.23 -7.72
CA VAL A 50 5.02 2.19 -7.13
C VAL A 50 4.90 1.95 -5.63
N LEU A 51 5.38 0.80 -5.15
CA LEU A 51 5.35 0.42 -3.75
C LEU A 51 6.72 0.64 -3.11
N LYS A 52 6.77 1.42 -2.03
CA LYS A 52 7.97 1.69 -1.25
C LYS A 52 8.20 0.57 -0.24
N ASP A 53 9.32 -0.13 -0.39
CA ASP A 53 9.66 -1.28 0.42
C ASP A 53 10.34 -0.86 1.74
N TYR A 54 9.52 -0.76 2.78
CA TYR A 54 9.93 -0.61 4.19
C TYR A 54 10.05 -1.95 4.95
N THR A 55 10.26 -3.07 4.25
CA THR A 55 10.65 -4.34 4.91
C THR A 55 12.11 -4.31 5.34
N SER A 56 12.56 -5.29 6.14
CA SER A 56 13.92 -5.35 6.67
C SER A 56 15.02 -5.33 5.61
N ASN A 57 14.74 -5.88 4.43
CA ASN A 57 15.66 -5.91 3.29
C ASN A 57 15.31 -4.88 2.21
N GLY A 58 14.33 -4.01 2.49
CA GLY A 58 13.84 -2.99 1.57
C GLY A 58 14.70 -1.73 1.58
N LYS A 59 14.61 -0.94 0.52
CA LYS A 59 15.43 0.27 0.29
C LYS A 59 15.06 1.43 1.21
N HIS A 60 13.81 1.50 1.68
CA HIS A 60 13.31 2.63 2.47
C HIS A 60 13.51 2.46 3.98
N GLY A 61 14.19 1.38 4.39
CA GLY A 61 14.48 1.06 5.77
C GLY A 61 13.29 0.42 6.49
N PHE A 62 13.58 -0.52 7.40
CA PHE A 62 12.54 -1.17 8.19
C PHE A 62 11.77 -0.17 9.05
N GLN A 63 10.44 -0.20 8.99
CA GLN A 63 9.57 0.64 9.82
C GLN A 63 8.92 -0.12 10.96
N SER A 64 8.19 -1.20 10.64
CA SER A 64 7.58 -2.07 11.64
C SER A 64 7.17 -3.40 11.03
N MET A 65 6.89 -4.39 11.88
CA MET A 65 6.33 -5.67 11.46
C MET A 65 4.96 -5.51 10.77
N THR A 66 4.14 -4.57 11.25
CA THR A 66 2.82 -4.31 10.65
C THR A 66 2.96 -3.67 9.28
N THR A 67 3.84 -2.69 9.11
CA THR A 67 4.14 -2.09 7.80
C THR A 67 4.69 -3.14 6.83
N SER A 68 5.58 -4.02 7.29
CA SER A 68 6.12 -5.12 6.46
C SER A 68 5.01 -6.07 5.98
N LYS A 69 4.03 -6.38 6.83
CA LYS A 69 2.85 -7.17 6.44
C LYS A 69 1.99 -6.43 5.41
N HIS A 70 1.74 -5.14 5.60
CA HIS A 70 0.98 -4.32 4.63
C HIS A 70 1.68 -4.29 3.26
N ILE A 71 3.01 -4.14 3.22
CA ILE A 71 3.81 -4.23 2.00
C ILE A 71 3.66 -5.60 1.36
N GLY A 72 3.75 -6.68 2.14
CA GLY A 72 3.56 -8.04 1.63
C GLY A 72 2.20 -8.24 0.92
N TYR A 73 1.12 -7.67 1.47
CA TYR A 73 -0.19 -7.70 0.82
C TYR A 73 -0.27 -6.83 -0.44
N ALA A 74 0.37 -5.66 -0.44
CA ALA A 74 0.34 -4.75 -1.57
C ALA A 74 1.25 -5.17 -2.74
N ARG A 75 2.32 -5.93 -2.44
CA ARG A 75 3.37 -6.29 -3.40
C ARG A 75 2.85 -7.00 -4.66
N VAL A 76 1.80 -7.82 -4.52
CA VAL A 76 1.22 -8.55 -5.67
C VAL A 76 0.42 -7.65 -6.63
N HIS A 77 0.13 -6.41 -6.22
CA HIS A 77 -0.64 -5.42 -6.97
C HIS A 77 0.22 -4.24 -7.45
N ALA A 78 1.50 -4.22 -7.10
CA ALA A 78 2.43 -3.16 -7.48
C ALA A 78 3.12 -3.51 -8.81
N ASP A 79 3.31 -2.51 -9.66
CA ASP A 79 4.09 -2.65 -10.90
C ASP A 79 5.59 -2.53 -10.63
N ILE A 80 5.95 -1.71 -9.65
CA ILE A 80 7.34 -1.38 -9.29
C ILE A 80 7.48 -1.46 -7.78
N ILE A 81 8.53 -2.17 -7.34
CA ILE A 81 8.99 -2.17 -5.95
C ILE A 81 10.21 -1.26 -5.89
N ASP A 82 10.10 -0.15 -5.16
CA ASP A 82 11.18 0.80 -4.92
C ASP A 82 11.74 0.66 -3.50
#